data_AF-A0A5B0EDA9-F1
#
_entry.id   AF-A0A5B0EDA9-F1
#
_cell.length_a   1.000
_cell.length_b   1.000
_cell.length_c   1.000
_cell.angle_alpha   90.00
_cell.angle_beta   90.00
_cell.angle_gamma   90.00
#
_symmetry.space_group_name_H-M   'P 1'
#
loop_
_entity.id
_entity.type
_entity.pdbx_description
1 polymer ?
#
loop_
_entity_poly.entity_id
_entity_poly.type
_entity_poly.pdbx_seq_one_letter_code
_entity_poly.pdbx_strand_id
1 'polypeptide(L)'
;MYQVKGGKPKILLNARILKDTRMEDVHSEINRLVNICGRKRLSKNLAELVQYEKCRLVIPSYFRTMEEISRSVAFETSSTERCIEMYKALIISQADEIECFVAARDEFERAIALNLLTDAKTIIENMHRDLGESLWWVKAKLILLFLVGNAEEMQAFCDEIQERTSNTSSAYYFNSLIWTTQSSAPYYNLQKIIAKAVDEFSTSKQKGNAWVLEALYFPMMFVENPSLVDMDLMQLFPVIDQYGVLTNYIYSQLCEGRQDPGHERFLRSILDDFSRVISDPQLSGFLKYIKEGDRGLECNVGTEILKAYESGRYSECIQIYVDGIRNIKNPISYLNMIAKAQLYAGIDLRLGYPLLDKTIKSLKEIYSLSSRRPAHVRR
;
A
#
# COMPACT_ATOMS: atom_id res chain seq x y z
N MET A 1 -18.74 -13.31 17.31
CA MET A 1 -17.87 -14.24 16.56
C MET A 1 -18.36 -14.24 15.12
N TYR A 2 -17.71 -13.49 14.23
CA TYR A 2 -18.05 -13.53 12.80
C TYR A 2 -17.47 -14.83 12.22
N GLN A 3 -18.30 -15.86 12.10
CA GLN A 3 -17.98 -16.96 11.19
C GLN A 3 -18.26 -16.48 9.77
N VAL A 4 -17.28 -15.83 9.17
CA VAL A 4 -17.19 -15.82 7.70
C VAL A 4 -17.16 -17.30 7.31
N LYS A 5 -18.16 -17.78 6.58
CA LYS A 5 -18.16 -19.13 5.97
C LYS A 5 -17.15 -19.16 4.80
N GLY A 6 -15.90 -18.79 5.09
CA GLY A 6 -14.75 -18.77 4.20
C GLY A 6 -13.71 -19.78 4.68
N GLY A 7 -12.80 -20.17 3.79
CA GLY A 7 -11.71 -21.08 4.13
C GLY A 7 -10.87 -20.56 5.31
N LYS A 8 -10.08 -21.44 5.92
CA LYS A 8 -9.09 -21.00 6.91
C LYS A 8 -8.01 -20.15 6.23
N PRO A 9 -7.52 -19.07 6.87
CA PRO A 9 -6.41 -18.30 6.31
C PRO A 9 -5.18 -19.20 6.17
N LYS A 10 -4.40 -18.99 5.12
CA LYS A 10 -3.20 -19.78 4.83
C LYS A 10 -1.93 -18.99 5.11
N ILE A 11 -0.84 -19.69 5.40
CA ILE A 11 0.52 -19.13 5.44
C ILE A 11 1.35 -19.74 4.33
N LEU A 12 2.13 -18.89 3.66
CA LEU A 12 2.98 -19.25 2.54
C LEU A 12 4.44 -19.36 2.97
N LEU A 13 5.11 -20.46 2.58
CA LEU A 13 6.55 -20.70 2.75
C LEU A 13 7.19 -21.13 1.44
N ASN A 14 8.46 -20.84 1.20
CA ASN A 14 9.15 -21.18 -0.06
C ASN A 14 9.20 -22.70 -0.33
N ALA A 15 8.56 -23.16 -1.41
CA ALA A 15 8.48 -24.57 -1.75
C ALA A 15 9.80 -25.18 -2.22
N ARG A 16 10.68 -24.39 -2.83
CA ARG A 16 11.93 -24.88 -3.43
C ARG A 16 12.93 -25.29 -2.37
N ILE A 17 13.02 -24.49 -1.32
CA ILE A 17 13.97 -24.70 -0.22
C ILE A 17 13.51 -25.86 0.66
N LEU A 18 12.21 -26.06 0.80
CA LEU A 18 11.64 -27.17 1.59
C LEU A 18 11.82 -28.56 0.95
N LYS A 19 12.19 -28.65 -0.34
CA LYS A 19 12.52 -29.93 -0.98
C LYS A 19 13.92 -30.44 -0.63
N ASP A 20 14.75 -29.63 0.01
CA ASP A 20 16.00 -30.07 0.62
C ASP A 20 15.68 -30.68 1.99
N THR A 21 16.07 -31.94 2.21
CA THR A 21 15.78 -32.72 3.44
C THR A 21 16.25 -32.02 4.71
N ARG A 22 17.18 -31.05 4.59
CA ARG A 22 17.69 -30.23 5.71
C ARG A 22 16.75 -29.11 6.16
N MET A 23 15.63 -28.90 5.47
CA MET A 23 14.69 -27.79 5.69
C MET A 23 13.29 -28.24 6.14
N GLU A 24 13.04 -29.56 6.21
CA GLU A 24 11.80 -30.12 6.77
C GLU A 24 11.59 -29.73 8.24
N ASP A 25 12.68 -29.64 9.01
CA ASP A 25 12.66 -29.20 10.41
C ASP A 25 12.17 -27.75 10.55
N VAL A 26 12.56 -26.86 9.63
CA VAL A 26 12.14 -25.45 9.62
C VAL A 26 10.64 -25.36 9.34
N HIS A 27 10.15 -26.10 8.35
CA HIS A 27 8.71 -26.15 8.06
C HIS A 27 7.90 -26.71 9.23
N SER A 28 8.36 -27.81 9.83
CA SER A 28 7.73 -28.42 11.00
C SER A 28 7.66 -27.44 12.17
N GLU A 29 8.75 -26.71 12.43
CA GLU A 29 8.83 -25.75 13.52
C GLU A 29 7.93 -24.52 13.27
N ILE A 30 7.92 -23.95 12.06
CA ILE A 30 7.00 -22.85 11.71
C ILE A 30 5.54 -23.31 11.85
N ASN A 31 5.20 -24.49 11.33
CA ASN A 31 3.86 -25.05 11.44
C ASN A 31 3.46 -25.27 12.91
N ARG A 32 4.38 -25.81 13.72
CA ARG A 32 4.21 -25.98 15.18
C ARG A 32 3.94 -24.65 15.86
N LEU A 33 4.73 -23.61 15.56
CA LEU A 33 4.53 -22.28 16.13
C LEU A 33 3.16 -21.69 15.76
N VAL A 34 2.80 -21.71 14.48
CA VAL A 34 1.54 -21.14 14.01
C VAL A 34 0.32 -21.88 14.57
N ASN A 35 0.35 -23.21 14.57
CA ASN A 35 -0.84 -24.02 14.85
C ASN A 35 -0.94 -24.44 16.32
N ILE A 36 0.17 -24.59 17.05
CA ILE A 36 0.17 -25.13 18.41
C ILE A 36 0.44 -24.03 19.46
N CYS A 37 1.27 -23.02 19.17
CA CYS A 37 1.55 -21.99 20.17
C CYS A 37 0.35 -21.05 20.41
N GLY A 38 0.19 -20.64 21.67
CA GLY A 38 -0.77 -19.59 22.03
C GLY A 38 -0.38 -18.26 21.41
N ARG A 39 -1.38 -17.44 21.06
CA ARG A 39 -1.22 -16.16 20.32
C ARG A 39 -0.10 -15.27 20.87
N LYS A 40 -0.06 -15.04 22.19
CA LYS A 40 0.97 -14.20 22.84
C LYS A 40 2.41 -14.73 22.68
N ARG A 41 2.57 -16.05 22.54
CA ARG A 41 3.89 -16.69 22.35
C ARG A 41 4.28 -16.74 20.88
N LEU A 42 3.33 -16.71 19.95
CA LEU A 42 3.58 -16.76 18.51
C LEU A 42 4.54 -15.64 18.10
N SER A 43 4.21 -14.38 18.43
CA SER A 43 4.99 -13.22 17.97
C SER A 43 6.42 -13.23 18.52
N LYS A 44 6.59 -13.58 19.80
CA LYS A 44 7.91 -13.72 20.44
C LYS A 44 8.73 -14.85 19.80
N ASN A 45 8.15 -16.05 19.70
CA ASN A 45 8.88 -17.21 19.19
C ASN A 45 9.20 -17.06 17.71
N LEU A 46 8.33 -16.42 16.92
CA LEU A 46 8.61 -16.14 15.52
C LEU A 46 9.76 -15.13 15.38
N ALA A 47 9.78 -14.07 16.19
CA ALA A 47 10.87 -13.10 16.20
C ALA A 47 12.24 -13.73 16.55
N GLU A 48 12.26 -14.73 17.44
CA GLU A 48 13.45 -15.53 17.74
C GLU A 48 13.83 -16.45 16.57
N LEU A 49 12.84 -17.12 15.97
CA LEU A 49 13.06 -18.07 14.87
C LEU A 49 13.62 -17.38 13.62
N VAL A 50 13.13 -16.18 13.29
CA VAL A 50 13.61 -15.44 12.13
C VAL A 50 14.99 -14.82 12.32
N GLN A 51 15.64 -15.00 13.48
CA GLN A 51 17.07 -14.69 13.62
C GLN A 51 17.96 -15.68 12.87
N TYR A 52 17.47 -16.89 12.61
CA TYR A 52 18.21 -17.90 11.88
C TYR A 52 18.04 -17.72 10.37
N GLU A 53 19.16 -17.61 9.64
CA GLU A 53 19.20 -17.43 8.19
C GLU A 53 18.36 -18.47 7.43
N LYS A 54 18.44 -19.74 7.83
CA LYS A 54 17.64 -20.83 7.24
C LYS A 54 16.13 -20.54 7.30
N CYS A 55 15.66 -19.92 8.37
CA CYS A 55 14.25 -19.56 8.50
C CYS A 55 13.89 -18.36 7.61
N ARG A 56 14.79 -17.37 7.48
CA ARG A 56 14.59 -16.23 6.57
C ARG A 56 14.45 -16.68 5.12
N LEU A 57 15.28 -17.63 4.69
CA LEU A 57 15.26 -18.16 3.32
C LEU A 57 13.91 -18.79 2.94
N VAL A 58 13.11 -19.29 3.88
CA VAL A 58 11.79 -19.89 3.58
C VAL A 58 10.62 -18.93 3.72
N ILE A 59 10.80 -17.73 4.27
CA ILE A 59 9.71 -16.78 4.53
C ILE A 59 9.78 -15.67 3.46
N PRO A 60 8.75 -15.50 2.61
CA PRO A 60 8.86 -14.58 1.49
C PRO A 60 9.00 -13.10 1.86
N SER A 61 8.64 -12.73 3.09
CA SER A 61 8.87 -11.37 3.60
C SER A 61 10.35 -10.94 3.55
N TYR A 62 11.29 -11.90 3.48
CA TYR A 62 12.74 -11.66 3.37
C TYR A 62 13.27 -11.72 1.93
N PHE A 63 12.42 -11.96 0.93
CA PHE A 63 12.85 -12.04 -0.46
C PHE A 63 13.19 -10.65 -0.98
N ARG A 64 14.20 -10.61 -1.85
CA ARG A 64 14.75 -9.36 -2.41
C ARG A 64 14.64 -9.32 -3.93
N THR A 65 14.27 -10.41 -4.59
CA THR A 65 14.10 -10.43 -6.05
C THR A 65 12.75 -11.00 -6.49
N MET A 66 12.29 -10.58 -7.67
CA MET A 66 11.03 -11.03 -8.29
C MET A 66 10.98 -12.54 -8.56
N GLU A 67 12.12 -13.17 -8.81
CA GLU A 67 12.21 -14.62 -9.03
C GLU A 67 11.84 -15.41 -7.78
N GLU A 68 12.20 -14.90 -6.60
CA GLU A 68 11.95 -15.55 -5.32
C GLU A 68 10.45 -15.55 -4.96
N ILE A 69 9.72 -14.50 -5.38
CA ILE A 69 8.28 -14.23 -5.12
C ILE A 69 7.33 -15.31 -5.69
N SER A 70 7.85 -16.27 -6.46
CA SER A 70 7.04 -17.09 -7.37
C SER A 70 6.67 -18.51 -6.91
N ARG A 71 7.17 -18.99 -5.76
CA ARG A 71 7.12 -20.43 -5.43
C ARG A 71 6.90 -20.71 -3.94
N SER A 72 5.64 -20.68 -3.51
CA SER A 72 5.28 -20.96 -2.11
C SER A 72 4.38 -22.18 -1.92
N VAL A 73 4.61 -22.94 -0.85
CA VAL A 73 3.69 -23.93 -0.27
C VAL A 73 2.80 -23.21 0.72
N ALA A 74 1.50 -23.44 0.63
CA ALA A 74 0.54 -22.94 1.58
C ALA A 74 0.23 -24.00 2.66
N PHE A 75 0.15 -23.59 3.92
CA PHE A 75 -0.45 -24.39 4.98
C PHE A 75 -1.54 -23.59 5.71
N GLU A 76 -2.55 -24.27 6.22
CA GLU A 76 -3.68 -23.61 6.89
C GLU A 76 -3.29 -23.14 8.30
N THR A 77 -3.82 -21.98 8.67
CA THR A 77 -3.80 -21.47 10.05
C THR A 77 -5.13 -21.73 10.73
N SER A 78 -5.14 -21.78 12.05
CA SER A 78 -6.37 -22.00 12.81
C SER A 78 -7.28 -20.77 12.94
N SER A 79 -6.78 -19.55 12.69
CA SER A 79 -7.57 -18.32 12.84
C SER A 79 -6.94 -17.10 12.17
N THR A 80 -7.78 -16.19 11.69
CA THR A 80 -7.42 -14.89 11.13
C THR A 80 -6.50 -14.05 12.04
N GLU A 81 -6.77 -14.01 13.34
CA GLU A 81 -5.96 -13.25 14.29
C GLU A 81 -4.53 -13.78 14.40
N ARG A 82 -4.32 -15.08 14.19
CA ARG A 82 -2.97 -15.66 14.15
C ARG A 82 -2.22 -15.28 12.89
N CYS A 83 -2.92 -15.18 11.75
CA CYS A 83 -2.33 -14.68 10.52
C CYS A 83 -1.85 -13.23 10.70
N ILE A 84 -2.69 -12.36 11.29
CA ILE A 84 -2.28 -10.97 11.58
C ILE A 84 -1.10 -10.91 12.56
N GLU A 85 -1.11 -11.72 13.63
CA GLU A 85 0.01 -11.76 14.58
C GLU A 85 1.31 -12.24 13.95
N MET A 86 1.23 -13.12 12.94
CA MET A 86 2.40 -13.51 12.15
C MET A 86 2.92 -12.33 11.33
N TYR A 87 2.06 -11.65 10.56
CA TYR A 87 2.48 -10.45 9.82
C TYR A 87 3.08 -9.40 10.75
N LYS A 88 2.44 -9.15 11.89
CA LYS A 88 2.93 -8.22 12.90
C LYS A 88 4.34 -8.58 13.35
N ALA A 89 4.59 -9.84 13.68
CA ALA A 89 5.90 -10.29 14.12
C ALA A 89 6.96 -10.17 13.01
N LEU A 90 6.62 -10.49 11.76
CA LEU A 90 7.52 -10.35 10.62
C LEU A 90 7.85 -8.88 10.33
N ILE A 91 6.85 -8.00 10.35
CA ILE A 91 7.03 -6.56 10.16
C ILE A 91 7.89 -5.98 11.29
N ILE A 92 7.61 -6.30 12.55
CA ILE A 92 8.41 -5.82 13.68
C ILE A 92 9.86 -6.31 13.59
N SER A 93 10.08 -7.57 13.16
CA SER A 93 11.43 -8.11 13.01
C SER A 93 12.24 -7.48 11.87
N GLN A 94 11.59 -6.73 10.98
CA GLN A 94 12.18 -6.02 9.85
C GLN A 94 11.86 -4.51 9.90
N ALA A 95 11.66 -3.97 11.11
CA ALA A 95 11.28 -2.57 11.31
C ALA A 95 12.27 -1.60 10.65
N ASP A 96 13.58 -1.89 10.70
CA ASP A 96 14.62 -1.06 10.06
C ASP A 96 14.45 -0.99 8.53
N GLU A 97 14.09 -2.11 7.87
CA GLU A 97 13.82 -2.13 6.43
C GLU A 97 12.54 -1.33 6.09
N ILE A 98 11.51 -1.44 6.94
CA ILE A 98 10.28 -0.65 6.79
C ILE A 98 10.55 0.84 7.01
N GLU A 99 11.38 1.21 7.97
CA GLU A 99 11.72 2.61 8.24
C GLU A 99 12.51 3.22 7.07
N CYS A 100 13.46 2.46 6.51
CA CYS A 100 14.16 2.82 5.28
C CYS A 100 13.19 3.03 4.10
N PHE A 101 12.24 2.10 3.93
CA PHE A 101 11.20 2.21 2.91
C PHE A 101 10.32 3.45 3.08
N VAL A 102 9.83 3.70 4.29
CA VAL A 102 8.96 4.86 4.60
C VAL A 102 9.66 6.17 4.27
N ALA A 103 10.93 6.30 4.66
CA ALA A 103 11.74 7.48 4.34
C ALA A 103 11.90 7.65 2.82
N ALA A 104 12.31 6.59 2.11
CA ALA A 104 12.50 6.63 0.66
C ALA A 104 11.19 6.91 -0.09
N ARG A 105 10.07 6.33 0.34
CA ARG A 105 8.72 6.59 -0.20
C ARG A 105 8.37 8.06 -0.11
N ASP A 106 8.47 8.64 1.10
CA ASP A 106 8.07 10.02 1.34
C ASP A 106 8.97 11.01 0.56
N GLU A 107 10.27 10.75 0.50
CA GLU A 107 11.22 11.55 -0.31
C GLU A 107 10.93 11.43 -1.81
N PHE A 108 10.68 10.21 -2.30
CA PHE A 108 10.36 9.95 -3.71
C PHE A 108 9.06 10.65 -4.11
N GLU A 109 7.97 10.47 -3.35
CA GLU A 109 6.68 11.10 -3.64
C GLU A 109 6.78 12.63 -3.66
N ARG A 110 7.56 13.21 -2.73
CA ARG A 110 7.83 14.65 -2.70
C ARG A 110 8.65 15.11 -3.91
N ALA A 111 9.70 14.38 -4.29
CA ALA A 111 10.51 14.69 -5.46
C ALA A 111 9.66 14.67 -6.74
N ILE A 112 8.80 13.66 -6.90
CA ILE A 112 7.84 13.55 -8.02
C ILE A 112 6.85 14.72 -8.01
N ALA A 113 6.27 15.05 -6.86
CA ALA A 113 5.34 16.17 -6.72
C ALA A 113 5.97 17.51 -7.13
N LEU A 114 7.24 17.72 -6.77
CA LEU A 114 7.99 18.94 -7.06
C LEU A 114 8.72 18.91 -8.42
N ASN A 115 8.48 17.88 -9.23
CA ASN A 115 9.12 17.68 -10.54
C ASN A 115 10.66 17.60 -10.49
N LEU A 116 11.21 17.09 -9.38
CA LEU A 116 12.63 16.82 -9.16
C LEU A 116 12.98 15.39 -9.62
N LEU A 117 12.86 15.12 -10.92
CA LEU A 117 12.92 13.76 -11.46
C LEU A 117 14.31 13.09 -11.32
N THR A 118 15.39 13.88 -11.30
CA THR A 118 16.74 13.37 -11.05
C THR A 118 16.89 12.85 -9.61
N ASP A 119 16.41 13.62 -8.63
CA ASP A 119 16.43 13.20 -7.23
C ASP A 119 15.56 11.96 -7.02
N ALA A 120 14.37 11.93 -7.63
CA ALA A 120 13.48 10.77 -7.61
C ALA A 120 14.17 9.51 -8.19
N LYS A 121 14.96 9.65 -9.26
CA LYS A 121 15.76 8.54 -9.83
C LYS A 121 16.82 8.05 -8.84
N THR A 122 17.54 8.95 -8.18
CA THR A 122 18.54 8.56 -7.18
C THR A 122 17.90 7.86 -5.98
N ILE A 123 16.77 8.35 -5.49
CA ILE A 123 16.06 7.76 -4.34
C ILE A 123 15.61 6.33 -4.66
N ILE A 124 14.98 6.12 -5.82
CA ILE A 124 14.45 4.79 -6.16
C ILE A 124 15.53 3.75 -6.45
N GLU A 125 16.67 4.15 -7.02
CA GLU A 125 17.80 3.25 -7.25
C GLU A 125 18.55 2.92 -5.95
N ASN A 126 18.66 3.89 -5.02
CA ASN A 126 19.19 3.61 -3.67
C ASN A 126 18.28 2.64 -2.92
N MET A 127 16.96 2.88 -2.94
CA MET A 127 16.00 1.99 -2.31
C MET A 127 16.05 0.57 -2.89
N HIS A 128 16.17 0.43 -4.22
CA HIS A 128 16.34 -0.88 -4.87
C HIS A 128 17.61 -1.60 -4.40
N ARG A 129 18.74 -0.89 -4.32
CA ARG A 129 20.00 -1.46 -3.83
C ARG A 129 19.87 -1.94 -2.38
N ASP A 130 19.21 -1.15 -1.54
CA ASP A 130 19.21 -1.37 -0.09
C ASP A 130 18.12 -2.38 0.35
N LEU A 131 16.96 -2.38 -0.31
CA LEU A 131 15.78 -3.18 0.05
C LEU A 131 15.41 -4.27 -0.97
N GLY A 132 15.98 -4.22 -2.18
CA GLY A 132 15.62 -5.11 -3.27
C GLY A 132 14.36 -4.69 -4.02
N GLU A 133 13.75 -5.67 -4.68
CA GLU A 133 12.61 -5.49 -5.58
C GLU A 133 11.29 -5.72 -4.88
N SER A 134 10.30 -4.87 -5.16
CA SER A 134 8.94 -4.94 -4.61
C SER A 134 7.92 -4.48 -5.65
N LEU A 135 6.64 -4.75 -5.42
CA LEU A 135 5.55 -4.20 -6.24
C LEU A 135 5.55 -2.67 -6.19
N TRP A 136 5.79 -2.10 -5.00
CA TRP A 136 5.91 -0.65 -4.86
C TRP A 136 7.06 -0.10 -5.72
N TRP A 137 8.25 -0.72 -5.68
CA TRP A 137 9.40 -0.29 -6.49
C TRP A 137 9.11 -0.35 -7.99
N VAL A 138 8.56 -1.46 -8.48
CA VAL A 138 8.20 -1.59 -9.91
C VAL A 138 7.24 -0.48 -10.32
N LYS A 139 6.19 -0.24 -9.53
CA LYS A 139 5.20 0.81 -9.78
C LYS A 139 5.84 2.20 -9.78
N ALA A 140 6.67 2.51 -8.79
CA ALA A 140 7.34 3.80 -8.66
C ALA A 140 8.31 4.04 -9.83
N LYS A 141 9.05 3.02 -10.27
CA LYS A 141 9.99 3.10 -11.41
C LYS A 141 9.25 3.32 -12.72
N LEU A 142 8.15 2.62 -12.96
CA LEU A 142 7.29 2.84 -14.13
C LEU A 142 6.71 4.27 -14.16
N ILE A 143 6.26 4.79 -13.02
CA ILE A 143 5.77 6.18 -12.91
C ILE A 143 6.88 7.17 -13.22
N LEU A 144 8.08 6.98 -12.68
CA LEU A 144 9.22 7.84 -12.95
C LEU A 144 9.57 7.85 -14.44
N LEU A 145 9.70 6.67 -15.07
CA LEU A 145 10.03 6.56 -16.50
C LEU A 145 8.97 7.20 -17.39
N PHE A 146 7.69 7.03 -17.03
CA PHE A 146 6.59 7.71 -17.70
C PHE A 146 6.71 9.24 -17.61
N LEU A 147 7.05 9.78 -16.44
CA LEU A 147 7.19 11.23 -16.23
C LEU A 147 8.44 11.81 -16.89
N VAL A 148 9.54 11.05 -16.94
CA VAL A 148 10.76 11.42 -17.68
C VAL A 148 10.49 11.43 -19.18
N GLY A 149 9.53 10.65 -19.67
CA GLY A 149 9.18 10.57 -21.09
C GLY A 149 10.17 9.74 -21.92
N ASN A 150 11.01 8.91 -21.28
CA ASN A 150 11.95 8.04 -21.96
C ASN A 150 11.29 6.69 -22.29
N ALA A 151 10.58 6.65 -23.43
CA ALA A 151 9.82 5.47 -23.85
C ALA A 151 10.69 4.22 -24.08
N GLU A 152 11.94 4.40 -24.53
CA GLU A 152 12.88 3.29 -24.77
C GLU A 152 13.31 2.63 -23.44
N GLU A 153 13.74 3.43 -22.46
CA GLU A 153 14.10 2.93 -21.12
C GLU A 153 12.89 2.32 -20.42
N MET A 154 11.69 2.88 -20.62
CA MET A 154 10.44 2.31 -20.11
C MET A 154 10.15 0.93 -20.73
N GLN A 155 10.29 0.78 -22.05
CA GLN A 155 10.06 -0.49 -22.72
C GLN A 155 11.08 -1.54 -22.30
N ALA A 156 12.37 -1.19 -22.27
CA ALA A 156 13.44 -2.09 -21.84
C ALA A 156 13.20 -2.61 -20.42
N PHE A 157 12.77 -1.73 -19.50
CA PHE A 157 12.42 -2.12 -18.14
C PHE A 157 11.20 -3.06 -18.08
N CYS A 158 10.20 -2.84 -18.93
CA CYS A 158 9.03 -3.72 -19.01
C CYS A 158 9.40 -5.11 -19.56
N ASP A 159 10.24 -5.16 -20.58
CA ASP A 159 10.71 -6.41 -21.18
C ASP A 159 11.53 -7.22 -20.16
N GLU A 160 12.41 -6.55 -19.39
CA GLU A 160 13.18 -7.16 -18.30
C GLU A 160 12.27 -7.82 -17.24
N ILE A 161 11.25 -7.08 -16.76
CA ILE A 161 10.29 -7.60 -15.79
C ILE A 161 9.55 -8.81 -16.38
N GLN A 162 9.10 -8.74 -17.63
CA GLN A 162 8.38 -9.82 -18.30
C GLN A 162 9.23 -11.08 -18.44
N GLU A 163 10.49 -10.94 -18.85
CA GLU A 163 11.43 -12.05 -18.98
C GLU A 163 11.59 -12.79 -17.64
N ARG A 164 11.86 -12.03 -16.58
CA ARG A 164 12.14 -12.55 -15.23
C ARG A 164 10.90 -13.14 -14.54
N THR A 165 9.72 -12.62 -14.86
CA THR A 165 8.45 -13.04 -14.22
C THR A 165 7.63 -14.03 -15.04
N SER A 166 7.95 -14.26 -16.32
CA SER A 166 7.17 -15.10 -17.26
C SER A 166 6.75 -16.48 -16.74
N ASN A 167 7.55 -17.10 -15.86
CA ASN A 167 7.33 -18.43 -15.30
C ASN A 167 6.81 -18.42 -13.85
N THR A 168 6.27 -17.28 -13.39
CA THR A 168 5.88 -17.05 -11.99
C THR A 168 4.37 -16.89 -11.84
N SER A 169 3.80 -17.32 -10.70
CA SER A 169 2.40 -17.01 -10.36
C SER A 169 2.15 -15.51 -10.20
N SER A 170 3.20 -14.73 -9.91
CA SER A 170 3.17 -13.28 -9.78
C SER A 170 3.21 -12.53 -11.12
N ALA A 171 3.46 -13.21 -12.24
CA ALA A 171 3.58 -12.59 -13.57
C ALA A 171 2.38 -11.69 -13.90
N TYR A 172 1.19 -12.12 -13.52
CA TYR A 172 -0.04 -11.37 -13.77
C TYR A 172 -0.02 -9.99 -13.11
N TYR A 173 0.44 -9.88 -11.86
CA TYR A 173 0.47 -8.62 -11.13
C TYR A 173 1.47 -7.64 -11.74
N PHE A 174 2.67 -8.11 -12.07
CA PHE A 174 3.69 -7.28 -12.74
C PHE A 174 3.22 -6.83 -14.14
N ASN A 175 2.64 -7.74 -14.92
CA ASN A 175 2.07 -7.41 -16.23
C ASN A 175 0.93 -6.40 -16.13
N SER A 176 0.07 -6.54 -15.12
CA SER A 176 -0.98 -5.56 -14.89
C SER A 176 -0.42 -4.17 -14.59
N LEU A 177 0.72 -4.07 -13.88
CA LEU A 177 1.35 -2.77 -13.59
C LEU A 177 1.81 -2.14 -14.90
N ILE A 178 2.54 -2.90 -15.72
CA ILE A 178 3.01 -2.49 -17.05
C ILE A 178 1.84 -1.99 -17.91
N TRP A 179 0.76 -2.78 -18.04
CA TRP A 179 -0.39 -2.44 -18.88
C TRP A 179 -1.10 -1.17 -18.43
N THR A 180 -1.15 -0.91 -17.12
CA THR A 180 -1.80 0.31 -16.60
C THR A 180 -0.92 1.54 -16.77
N THR A 181 0.41 1.42 -16.68
CA THR A 181 1.32 2.57 -16.76
C THR A 181 1.73 2.93 -18.19
N GLN A 182 1.88 1.96 -19.10
CA GLN A 182 2.25 2.23 -20.50
C GLN A 182 1.07 2.70 -21.37
N SER A 183 -0.15 2.60 -20.87
CA SER A 183 -1.34 2.93 -21.66
C SER A 183 -1.46 4.43 -21.91
N SER A 184 -1.81 4.79 -23.15
CA SER A 184 -2.26 6.15 -23.48
C SER A 184 -3.61 6.49 -22.85
N ALA A 185 -4.36 5.47 -22.38
CA ALA A 185 -5.62 5.61 -21.65
C ALA A 185 -5.63 4.74 -20.36
N PRO A 186 -4.86 5.11 -19.32
CA PRO A 186 -4.75 4.32 -18.09
C PRO A 186 -6.09 4.03 -17.42
N TYR A 187 -7.00 5.01 -17.43
CA TYR A 187 -8.36 4.85 -16.90
C TYR A 187 -9.14 3.73 -17.59
N TYR A 188 -9.04 3.63 -18.92
CA TYR A 188 -9.71 2.58 -19.69
C TYR A 188 -9.16 1.20 -19.32
N ASN A 189 -7.84 1.07 -19.15
CA ASN A 189 -7.22 -0.20 -18.75
C ASN A 189 -7.59 -0.59 -17.31
N LEU A 190 -7.64 0.36 -16.38
CA LEU A 190 -8.14 0.11 -15.02
C LEU A 190 -9.58 -0.41 -15.05
N GLN A 191 -10.47 0.21 -15.83
CA GLN A 191 -11.86 -0.22 -15.91
C GLN A 191 -12.05 -1.54 -16.66
N LYS A 192 -11.40 -1.73 -17.81
CA LYS A 192 -11.69 -2.89 -18.68
C LYS A 192 -10.84 -4.12 -18.39
N ILE A 193 -9.61 -3.93 -17.93
CA ILE A 193 -8.69 -5.03 -17.68
C ILE A 193 -8.75 -5.39 -16.20
N ILE A 194 -8.49 -4.42 -15.32
CA ILE A 194 -8.38 -4.70 -13.88
C ILE A 194 -9.74 -5.01 -13.27
N ALA A 195 -10.74 -4.14 -13.41
CA ALA A 195 -12.06 -4.40 -12.79
C ALA A 195 -12.71 -5.67 -13.35
N LYS A 196 -12.57 -5.93 -14.66
CA LYS A 196 -13.04 -7.18 -15.27
C LYS A 196 -12.31 -8.41 -14.71
N ALA A 197 -10.99 -8.34 -14.53
CA ALA A 197 -10.23 -9.44 -13.94
C ALA A 197 -10.65 -9.70 -12.49
N VAL A 198 -10.89 -8.63 -11.71
CA VAL A 198 -11.42 -8.71 -10.34
C VAL A 198 -12.77 -9.44 -10.34
N ASP A 199 -13.69 -9.09 -11.24
CA ASP A 199 -14.99 -9.75 -11.39
C ASP A 199 -14.84 -11.24 -11.77
N GLU A 200 -13.95 -11.55 -12.73
CA GLU A 200 -13.67 -12.91 -13.18
C GLU A 200 -13.06 -13.78 -12.08
N PHE A 201 -12.08 -13.27 -11.34
CA PHE A 201 -11.47 -13.96 -10.20
C PHE A 201 -12.46 -14.17 -9.06
N SER A 202 -13.29 -13.16 -8.76
CA SER A 202 -14.34 -13.26 -7.74
C SER A 202 -15.38 -14.33 -8.11
N THR A 203 -15.83 -14.35 -9.37
CA THR A 203 -16.81 -15.31 -9.87
C THR A 203 -16.25 -16.74 -9.92
N SER A 204 -14.97 -16.89 -10.25
CA SER A 204 -14.27 -18.19 -10.31
C SER A 204 -13.81 -18.71 -8.95
N LYS A 205 -14.20 -18.06 -7.83
CA LYS A 205 -13.80 -18.41 -6.45
C LYS A 205 -12.30 -18.27 -6.18
N GLN A 206 -11.59 -17.45 -6.96
CA GLN A 206 -10.19 -17.09 -6.75
C GLN A 206 -10.09 -15.72 -6.04
N LYS A 207 -10.77 -15.60 -4.90
CA LYS A 207 -10.94 -14.32 -4.19
C LYS A 207 -9.62 -13.66 -3.78
N GLY A 208 -8.59 -14.42 -3.44
CA GLY A 208 -7.25 -13.87 -3.15
C GLY A 208 -6.65 -13.12 -4.35
N ASN A 209 -6.83 -13.62 -5.58
CA ASN A 209 -6.32 -12.94 -6.78
C ASN A 209 -7.06 -11.63 -7.04
N ALA A 210 -8.40 -11.65 -6.91
CA ALA A 210 -9.22 -10.46 -7.01
C ALA A 210 -8.78 -9.41 -5.99
N TRP A 211 -8.60 -9.85 -4.74
CA TRP A 211 -8.23 -9.00 -3.63
C TRP A 211 -6.85 -8.33 -3.80
N VAL A 212 -5.83 -9.09 -4.24
CA VAL A 212 -4.49 -8.51 -4.50
C VAL A 212 -4.56 -7.44 -5.58
N LEU A 213 -5.31 -7.69 -6.66
CA LEU A 213 -5.50 -6.68 -7.70
C LEU A 213 -6.22 -5.45 -7.15
N GLU A 214 -7.26 -5.67 -6.34
CA GLU A 214 -7.98 -4.57 -5.74
C GLU A 214 -7.08 -3.70 -4.85
N ALA A 215 -6.28 -4.33 -4.00
CA ALA A 215 -5.34 -3.65 -3.11
C ALA A 215 -4.23 -2.89 -3.85
N LEU A 216 -3.83 -3.35 -5.05
CA LEU A 216 -2.77 -2.70 -5.84
C LEU A 216 -3.25 -1.47 -6.62
N TYR A 217 -4.51 -1.48 -7.06
CA TYR A 217 -5.04 -0.49 -8.02
C TYR A 217 -6.08 0.46 -7.44
N PHE A 218 -6.81 0.05 -6.41
CA PHE A 218 -7.86 0.86 -5.83
C PHE A 218 -7.51 1.27 -4.39
N PRO A 219 -7.86 2.48 -3.96
CA PRO A 219 -7.81 2.84 -2.56
C PRO A 219 -8.62 1.83 -1.73
N MET A 220 -8.07 1.36 -0.60
CA MET A 220 -8.69 0.29 0.21
C MET A 220 -10.12 0.59 0.69
N MET A 221 -10.52 1.86 0.73
CA MET A 221 -11.90 2.28 1.01
C MET A 221 -12.92 1.86 -0.05
N PHE A 222 -12.47 1.48 -1.25
CA PHE A 222 -13.32 1.00 -2.35
C PHE A 222 -13.29 -0.52 -2.50
N VAL A 223 -12.47 -1.22 -1.71
CA VAL A 223 -12.38 -2.68 -1.74
C VAL A 223 -13.54 -3.23 -0.93
N GLU A 224 -14.41 -4.02 -1.56
CA GLU A 224 -15.61 -4.53 -0.89
C GLU A 224 -15.26 -5.60 0.14
N ASN A 225 -15.48 -5.30 1.43
CA ASN A 225 -15.31 -6.23 2.56
C ASN A 225 -14.03 -7.09 2.46
N PRO A 226 -12.84 -6.47 2.46
CA PRO A 226 -11.60 -7.21 2.36
C PRO A 226 -11.54 -8.27 3.46
N SER A 227 -11.44 -9.54 3.08
CA SER A 227 -11.34 -10.64 4.04
C SER A 227 -9.89 -11.06 4.15
N LEU A 228 -9.40 -11.22 5.39
CA LEU A 228 -8.03 -11.65 5.66
C LEU A 228 -7.69 -13.05 5.13
N VAL A 229 -8.71 -13.86 4.84
CA VAL A 229 -8.52 -15.16 4.17
C VAL A 229 -7.98 -14.96 2.75
N ASP A 230 -8.28 -13.81 2.14
CA ASP A 230 -7.91 -13.46 0.77
C ASP A 230 -6.54 -12.74 0.71
N MET A 231 -5.91 -12.47 1.87
CA MET A 231 -4.58 -11.87 1.96
C MET A 231 -3.43 -12.88 1.84
N ASP A 232 -3.72 -14.18 1.72
CA ASP A 232 -2.69 -15.23 1.67
C ASP A 232 -1.67 -14.98 0.55
N LEU A 233 -2.12 -14.58 -0.63
CA LEU A 233 -1.26 -14.25 -1.77
C LEU A 233 -0.34 -13.04 -1.53
N MET A 234 -0.68 -12.12 -0.61
CA MET A 234 0.24 -11.03 -0.27
C MET A 234 1.50 -11.50 0.44
N GLN A 235 1.45 -12.68 1.05
CA GLN A 235 2.63 -13.27 1.68
C GLN A 235 3.68 -13.67 0.66
N LEU A 236 3.41 -13.61 -0.65
CA LEU A 236 4.41 -13.82 -1.68
C LEU A 236 5.41 -12.65 -1.80
N PHE A 237 4.98 -11.45 -1.43
CA PHE A 237 5.75 -10.22 -1.67
C PHE A 237 6.64 -9.88 -0.47
N PRO A 238 7.68 -9.04 -0.65
CA PRO A 238 8.55 -8.59 0.42
C PRO A 238 7.80 -7.85 1.54
N VAL A 239 8.45 -7.72 2.70
CA VAL A 239 7.85 -7.14 3.91
C VAL A 239 7.31 -5.72 3.70
N ILE A 240 7.93 -4.92 2.83
CA ILE A 240 7.48 -3.54 2.56
C ILE A 240 6.10 -3.48 1.89
N ASP A 241 5.83 -4.39 0.94
CA ASP A 241 4.51 -4.49 0.30
C ASP A 241 3.47 -5.03 1.30
N GLN A 242 3.87 -6.03 2.11
CA GLN A 242 3.01 -6.58 3.16
C GLN A 242 2.64 -5.51 4.21
N TYR A 243 3.58 -4.66 4.61
CA TYR A 243 3.36 -3.56 5.55
C TYR A 243 2.35 -2.56 5.00
N GLY A 244 2.56 -2.05 3.77
CA GLY A 244 1.66 -1.08 3.15
C GLY A 244 0.25 -1.61 3.00
N VAL A 245 0.11 -2.88 2.61
CA VAL A 245 -1.19 -3.51 2.44
C VAL A 245 -1.88 -3.81 3.78
N LEU A 246 -1.16 -4.34 4.78
CA LEU A 246 -1.74 -4.61 6.10
C LEU A 246 -2.16 -3.34 6.82
N THR A 247 -1.36 -2.28 6.78
CA THR A 247 -1.73 -0.99 7.38
C THR A 247 -2.98 -0.41 6.73
N ASN A 248 -3.05 -0.37 5.40
CA ASN A 248 -4.24 0.09 4.69
C ASN A 248 -5.48 -0.78 4.96
N TYR A 249 -5.31 -2.09 5.08
CA TYR A 249 -6.38 -3.00 5.51
C TYR A 249 -6.88 -2.66 6.92
N ILE A 250 -5.97 -2.49 7.89
CA ILE A 250 -6.37 -2.16 9.26
C ILE A 250 -7.06 -0.78 9.29
N TYR A 251 -6.59 0.18 8.51
CA TYR A 251 -7.21 1.50 8.42
C TYR A 251 -8.64 1.43 7.91
N SER A 252 -8.91 0.66 6.84
CA SER A 252 -10.27 0.51 6.31
C SER A 252 -11.20 -0.13 7.34
N GLN A 253 -10.76 -1.21 7.99
CA GLN A 253 -11.52 -1.91 9.02
C GLN A 253 -11.88 -1.02 10.22
N LEU A 254 -10.95 -0.18 10.67
CA LEU A 254 -11.20 0.76 11.77
C LEU A 254 -12.14 1.91 11.37
N CYS A 255 -12.13 2.33 10.10
CA CYS A 255 -13.00 3.40 9.59
C CYS A 255 -14.45 2.96 9.30
N GLU A 256 -14.70 1.67 9.04
CA GLU A 256 -16.05 1.16 8.73
C GLU A 256 -17.05 1.27 9.90
N GLY A 257 -16.58 1.48 11.13
CA GLY A 257 -17.41 1.84 12.30
C GLY A 257 -18.40 0.78 12.78
N ARG A 258 -18.38 -0.44 12.22
CA ARG A 258 -19.31 -1.55 12.54
C ARG A 258 -18.63 -2.77 13.16
N GLN A 259 -17.48 -2.57 13.81
CA GLN A 259 -16.67 -3.69 14.32
C GLN A 259 -16.98 -4.03 15.78
N ASP A 260 -16.74 -5.30 16.13
CA ASP A 260 -16.77 -5.75 17.53
C ASP A 260 -15.70 -4.99 18.36
N PRO A 261 -16.01 -4.45 19.54
CA PRO A 261 -15.05 -3.68 20.35
C PRO A 261 -13.80 -4.46 20.76
N GLY A 262 -13.86 -5.80 20.80
CA GLY A 262 -12.69 -6.65 21.02
C GLY A 262 -11.78 -6.69 19.80
N HIS A 263 -12.36 -6.83 18.61
CA HIS A 263 -11.63 -6.83 17.34
C HIS A 263 -10.99 -5.46 17.06
N GLU A 264 -11.74 -4.37 17.28
CA GLU A 264 -11.22 -3.01 17.12
C GLU A 264 -10.01 -2.74 18.04
N ARG A 265 -10.10 -3.14 19.32
CA ARG A 265 -8.97 -3.05 20.27
C ARG A 265 -7.77 -3.87 19.82
N PHE A 266 -8.00 -5.06 19.26
CA PHE A 266 -6.94 -5.90 18.72
C PHE A 266 -6.23 -5.21 17.54
N LEU A 267 -6.97 -4.71 16.56
CA LEU A 267 -6.42 -3.99 15.41
C LEU A 267 -5.64 -2.72 15.82
N ARG A 268 -6.19 -1.93 16.75
CA ARG A 268 -5.51 -0.76 17.32
C ARG A 268 -4.19 -1.14 18.01
N SER A 269 -4.17 -2.24 18.77
CA SER A 269 -2.95 -2.69 19.44
C SER A 269 -1.83 -3.06 18.48
N ILE A 270 -2.16 -3.54 17.27
CA ILE A 270 -1.18 -3.82 16.22
C ILE A 270 -0.58 -2.53 15.69
N LEU A 271 -1.40 -1.53 15.37
CA LEU A 271 -0.92 -0.22 14.93
C LEU A 271 -0.08 0.48 15.99
N ASP A 272 -0.49 0.41 17.26
CA ASP A 272 0.29 0.92 18.38
C ASP A 272 1.66 0.24 18.47
N ASP A 273 1.72 -1.08 18.31
CA ASP A 273 2.99 -1.81 18.32
C ASP A 273 3.88 -1.45 17.12
N PHE A 274 3.30 -1.24 15.92
CA PHE A 274 4.05 -0.72 14.77
C PHE A 274 4.60 0.68 15.03
N SER A 275 3.79 1.59 15.59
CA SER A 275 4.19 2.99 15.82
C SER A 275 5.32 3.15 16.84
N ARG A 276 5.60 2.12 17.64
CA ARG A 276 6.72 2.10 18.60
C ARG A 276 8.06 1.80 17.94
N VAL A 277 8.06 1.17 16.77
CA VAL A 277 9.27 0.69 16.09
C VAL A 277 9.43 1.23 14.68
N ILE A 278 8.38 1.79 14.08
CA ILE A 278 8.40 2.36 12.73
C ILE A 278 7.92 3.82 12.80
N SER A 279 8.79 4.73 12.39
CA SER A 279 8.52 6.18 12.34
C SER A 279 7.71 6.59 11.10
N ASP A 280 6.54 5.98 10.86
CA ASP A 280 5.68 6.34 9.71
C ASP A 280 4.74 7.52 10.05
N PRO A 281 4.87 8.67 9.37
CA PRO A 281 3.97 9.81 9.59
C PRO A 281 2.51 9.49 9.29
N GLN A 282 2.23 8.60 8.33
CA GLN A 282 0.87 8.21 7.98
C GLN A 282 0.23 7.40 9.12
N LEU A 283 0.99 6.45 9.69
CA LEU A 283 0.58 5.66 10.85
C LEU A 283 0.34 6.54 12.09
N SER A 284 1.28 7.44 12.37
CA SER A 284 1.20 8.35 13.50
C SER A 284 0.00 9.29 13.38
N GLY A 285 -0.23 9.85 12.20
CA GLY A 285 -1.37 10.71 11.91
C GLY A 285 -2.71 9.98 12.05
N PHE A 286 -2.78 8.74 11.56
CA PHE A 286 -3.98 7.91 11.67
C PHE A 286 -4.29 7.53 13.12
N LEU A 287 -3.30 7.07 13.89
CA LEU A 287 -3.46 6.75 15.31
C LEU A 287 -3.94 7.97 16.12
N LYS A 288 -3.40 9.15 15.80
CA LYS A 288 -3.80 10.41 16.43
C LYS A 288 -5.25 10.76 16.12
N TYR A 289 -5.64 10.70 14.86
CA TYR A 289 -7.03 10.91 14.42
C TYR A 289 -7.99 10.00 15.18
N ILE A 290 -7.64 8.72 15.31
CA ILE A 290 -8.49 7.76 16.01
C ILE A 290 -8.54 8.01 17.53
N LYS A 291 -7.41 8.34 18.18
CA LYS A 291 -7.34 8.50 19.65
C LYS A 291 -7.93 9.83 20.14
N GLU A 292 -7.63 10.92 19.44
CA GLU A 292 -7.89 12.28 19.88
C GLU A 292 -9.03 12.96 19.10
N GLY A 293 -9.48 12.34 17.99
CA GLY A 293 -10.29 13.02 16.99
C GLY A 293 -9.51 14.15 16.31
N ASP A 294 -10.21 15.08 15.65
CA ASP A 294 -9.61 16.26 15.00
C ASP A 294 -8.88 17.22 15.96
N ARG A 295 -8.98 17.01 17.27
CA ARG A 295 -8.51 17.97 18.29
C ARG A 295 -6.99 17.96 18.50
N GLY A 296 -6.29 16.99 17.91
CA GLY A 296 -4.88 16.74 18.18
C GLY A 296 -3.88 17.38 17.23
N LEU A 297 -4.26 17.73 15.99
CA LEU A 297 -3.28 18.02 14.92
C LEU A 297 -2.29 19.14 15.31
N GLU A 298 -1.00 18.80 15.34
CA GLU A 298 0.08 19.76 15.60
C GLU A 298 0.09 20.83 14.50
N CYS A 299 0.36 22.09 14.85
CA CYS A 299 0.34 23.20 13.91
C CYS A 299 1.50 23.06 12.91
N ASN A 300 1.22 22.43 11.79
CA ASN A 300 2.06 22.42 10.60
C ASN A 300 1.27 23.05 9.43
N VAL A 301 1.97 23.35 8.33
CA VAL A 301 1.38 23.92 7.11
C VAL A 301 0.12 23.17 6.67
N GLY A 302 0.13 21.83 6.77
CA GLY A 302 -1.04 20.98 6.46
C GLY A 302 -2.28 21.27 7.30
N THR A 303 -2.09 21.45 8.60
CA THR A 303 -3.15 21.78 9.56
C THR A 303 -3.69 23.20 9.35
N GLU A 304 -2.83 24.13 8.95
CA GLU A 304 -3.25 25.50 8.59
C GLU A 304 -4.11 25.51 7.32
N ILE A 305 -3.73 24.73 6.29
CA ILE A 305 -4.54 24.55 5.08
C ILE A 305 -5.92 23.99 5.42
N LEU A 306 -5.97 22.93 6.26
CA LEU A 306 -7.23 22.30 6.67
C LEU A 306 -8.12 23.30 7.44
N LYS A 307 -7.58 24.00 8.44
CA LYS A 307 -8.32 25.00 9.22
C LYS A 307 -8.85 26.13 8.33
N ALA A 308 -8.05 26.62 7.39
CA ALA A 308 -8.48 27.66 6.45
C ALA A 308 -9.62 27.16 5.55
N TYR A 309 -9.53 25.93 5.05
CA TYR A 309 -10.58 25.30 4.24
C TYR A 309 -11.89 25.11 5.00
N GLU A 310 -11.84 24.52 6.20
CA GLU A 310 -13.02 24.28 7.03
C GLU A 310 -13.71 25.58 7.48
N SER A 311 -12.92 26.64 7.66
CA SER A 311 -13.44 27.98 7.99
C SER A 311 -13.98 28.74 6.78
N GLY A 312 -14.00 28.14 5.58
CA GLY A 312 -14.45 28.78 4.33
C GLY A 312 -13.50 29.85 3.79
N ARG A 313 -12.28 29.96 4.32
CA ARG A 313 -11.26 30.94 3.89
C ARG A 313 -10.46 30.37 2.72
N TYR A 314 -11.13 30.15 1.59
CA TYR A 314 -10.57 29.41 0.45
C TYR A 314 -9.36 30.08 -0.20
N SER A 315 -9.34 31.43 -0.32
CA SER A 315 -8.17 32.14 -0.85
C SER A 315 -6.94 32.02 0.06
N GLU A 316 -7.14 32.06 1.37
CA GLU A 316 -6.08 31.86 2.37
C GLU A 316 -5.55 30.43 2.32
N CYS A 317 -6.45 29.43 2.23
CA CYS A 317 -6.09 28.02 2.05
C CYS A 317 -5.18 27.80 0.82
N ILE A 318 -5.52 28.42 -0.32
CA ILE A 318 -4.69 28.39 -1.52
C ILE A 318 -3.32 29.04 -1.26
N GLN A 319 -3.30 30.23 -0.65
CA GLN A 319 -2.06 30.97 -0.40
C GLN A 319 -1.10 30.20 0.53
N ILE A 320 -1.61 29.66 1.63
CA ILE A 320 -0.82 28.83 2.56
C ILE A 320 -0.20 27.64 1.83
N TYR A 321 -0.98 26.97 0.98
CA TYR A 321 -0.47 25.84 0.19
C TYR A 321 0.63 26.27 -0.77
N VAL A 322 0.45 27.37 -1.51
CA VAL A 322 1.44 27.89 -2.47
C VAL A 322 2.75 28.26 -1.77
N ASP A 323 2.66 29.06 -0.71
CA ASP A 323 3.84 29.55 0.02
C ASP A 323 4.55 28.41 0.77
N GLY A 324 3.76 27.45 1.25
CA GLY A 324 4.24 26.33 2.06
C GLY A 324 4.61 25.08 1.27
N ILE A 325 4.33 24.98 -0.04
CA ILE A 325 4.35 23.71 -0.78
C ILE A 325 5.68 22.95 -0.66
N ARG A 326 6.80 23.67 -0.62
CA ARG A 326 8.13 23.09 -0.47
C ARG A 326 8.38 22.50 0.91
N ASN A 327 7.66 22.96 1.92
CA ASN A 327 7.77 22.51 3.31
C ASN A 327 6.74 21.42 3.67
N ILE A 328 5.77 21.16 2.79
CA ILE A 328 4.78 20.09 2.98
C ILE A 328 5.46 18.76 2.64
N LYS A 329 5.41 17.80 3.58
CA LYS A 329 5.97 16.44 3.38
C LYS A 329 5.29 15.72 2.21
N ASN A 330 3.96 15.73 2.16
CA ASN A 330 3.17 15.15 1.07
C ASN A 330 2.23 16.21 0.45
N PRO A 331 2.68 16.96 -0.57
CA PRO A 331 1.86 17.98 -1.23
C PRO A 331 0.60 17.40 -1.89
N ILE A 332 0.68 16.16 -2.39
CA ILE A 332 -0.40 15.50 -3.15
C ILE A 332 -1.66 15.31 -2.30
N SER A 333 -1.50 15.04 -0.99
CA SER A 333 -2.61 14.82 -0.05
C SER A 333 -3.60 16.00 0.02
N TYR A 334 -3.17 17.21 -0.34
CA TYR A 334 -3.99 18.43 -0.23
C TYR A 334 -4.65 18.82 -1.56
N LEU A 335 -4.28 18.23 -2.70
CA LEU A 335 -4.72 18.68 -4.02
C LEU A 335 -6.24 18.69 -4.18
N ASN A 336 -6.94 17.74 -3.55
CA ASN A 336 -8.40 17.69 -3.56
C ASN A 336 -9.03 18.94 -2.92
N MET A 337 -8.49 19.34 -1.77
CA MET A 337 -8.92 20.51 -1.03
C MET A 337 -8.59 21.79 -1.80
N ILE A 338 -7.38 21.87 -2.38
CA ILE A 338 -6.95 23.00 -3.20
C ILE A 338 -7.81 23.15 -4.46
N ALA A 339 -8.13 22.06 -5.16
CA ALA A 339 -8.99 22.09 -6.34
C ALA A 339 -10.41 22.62 -6.02
N LYS A 340 -10.98 22.22 -4.88
CA LYS A 340 -12.27 22.75 -4.40
C LYS A 340 -12.15 24.22 -3.99
N ALA A 341 -11.08 24.59 -3.27
CA ALA A 341 -10.83 25.96 -2.87
C ALA A 341 -10.70 26.89 -4.09
N GLN A 342 -10.01 26.48 -5.15
CA GLN A 342 -9.93 27.21 -6.42
C GLN A 342 -11.31 27.46 -7.04
N LEU A 343 -12.18 26.43 -7.02
CA LEU A 343 -13.54 26.54 -7.55
C LEU A 343 -14.37 27.55 -6.75
N TYR A 344 -14.32 27.49 -5.41
CA TYR A 344 -15.09 28.39 -4.55
C TYR A 344 -14.55 29.82 -4.53
N ALA A 345 -13.22 29.99 -4.58
CA ALA A 345 -12.59 31.31 -4.61
C ALA A 345 -12.61 31.96 -6.01
N GLY A 346 -12.90 31.20 -7.07
CA GLY A 346 -12.82 31.68 -8.45
C GLY A 346 -11.40 31.98 -8.92
N ILE A 347 -10.39 31.33 -8.32
CA ILE A 347 -8.98 31.53 -8.61
C ILE A 347 -8.46 30.38 -9.48
N ASP A 348 -7.70 30.71 -10.52
CA ASP A 348 -6.94 29.74 -11.32
C ASP A 348 -5.47 29.84 -10.97
N LEU A 349 -5.00 28.92 -10.11
CA LEU A 349 -3.63 28.92 -9.64
C LEU A 349 -2.77 28.01 -10.54
N ARG A 350 -1.55 28.48 -10.82
CA ARG A 350 -0.46 27.71 -11.42
C ARG A 350 0.69 27.64 -10.44
N LEU A 351 1.05 26.44 -10.04
CA LEU A 351 2.13 26.17 -9.10
C LEU A 351 3.50 26.10 -9.79
N GLY A 352 3.53 25.89 -11.10
CA GLY A 352 4.78 25.66 -11.84
C GLY A 352 5.28 24.22 -11.69
N TYR A 353 4.45 23.32 -11.16
CA TYR A 353 4.74 21.90 -11.02
C TYR A 353 3.77 21.11 -11.91
N PRO A 354 4.22 20.62 -13.09
CA PRO A 354 3.32 20.10 -14.13
C PRO A 354 2.35 19.02 -13.66
N LEU A 355 2.81 18.10 -12.81
CA LEU A 355 1.98 17.03 -12.25
C LEU A 355 0.87 17.59 -11.35
N LEU A 356 1.22 18.49 -10.43
CA LEU A 356 0.27 19.08 -9.49
C LEU A 356 -0.73 19.98 -10.21
N ASP A 357 -0.25 20.81 -11.15
CA ASP A 357 -1.10 21.69 -11.96
C ASP A 357 -2.09 20.88 -12.80
N LYS A 358 -1.64 19.82 -13.48
CA LYS A 358 -2.52 18.93 -14.25
C LYS A 358 -3.55 18.26 -13.35
N THR A 359 -3.13 17.76 -12.20
CA THR A 359 -4.01 17.05 -11.26
C THR A 359 -5.08 17.98 -10.68
N ILE A 360 -4.69 19.18 -10.21
CA ILE A 360 -5.63 20.18 -9.70
C ILE A 360 -6.64 20.57 -10.78
N LYS A 361 -6.17 20.80 -12.01
CA LYS A 361 -7.03 21.13 -13.15
C LYS A 361 -8.06 20.02 -13.40
N SER A 362 -7.63 18.76 -13.47
CA SER A 362 -8.54 17.63 -13.68
C SER A 362 -9.55 17.47 -12.52
N LEU A 363 -9.11 17.63 -11.27
CA LEU A 363 -10.01 17.59 -10.10
C LEU A 363 -11.04 18.73 -10.15
N LYS A 364 -10.61 19.95 -10.48
CA LYS A 364 -11.48 21.12 -10.64
C LYS A 364 -12.51 20.92 -11.75
N GLU A 365 -12.11 20.35 -12.89
CA GLU A 365 -13.01 19.98 -13.98
C GLU A 365 -14.08 19.00 -13.50
N ILE A 366 -13.70 17.93 -12.80
CA ILE A 366 -14.62 16.95 -12.20
C ILE A 366 -15.63 17.64 -11.27
N TYR A 367 -15.16 18.52 -10.39
CA TYR A 367 -16.05 19.22 -9.45
C TYR A 367 -16.98 20.21 -10.15
N SER A 368 -16.50 20.92 -11.16
CA SER A 368 -17.32 21.87 -11.93
C SER A 368 -18.48 21.18 -12.68
N LEU A 369 -18.29 19.93 -13.11
CA LEU A 369 -19.33 19.09 -13.72
C LEU A 369 -20.35 18.62 -12.68
N SER A 370 -19.90 18.26 -11.48
CA SER A 370 -20.78 17.86 -10.38
C SER A 370 -21.70 18.99 -9.89
N SER A 371 -21.22 20.24 -9.91
CA SER A 371 -22.00 21.44 -9.58
C SER A 371 -23.01 21.84 -10.66
N ARG A 372 -22.95 21.25 -11.86
CA ARG A 372 -23.88 21.49 -12.98
C ARG A 372 -25.04 20.49 -13.05
N ARG A 373 -25.08 19.47 -12.18
CA ARG A 373 -26.26 18.57 -12.12
C ARG A 373 -27.45 19.33 -11.52
N PRO A 374 -28.61 19.42 -12.21
CA PRO A 374 -29.82 20.01 -11.64
C PRO A 374 -30.24 19.26 -10.38
N ALA A 375 -30.80 19.97 -9.39
CA ALA A 375 -31.25 19.43 -8.10
C ALA A 375 -32.33 18.33 -8.16
N HIS A 376 -32.73 17.88 -9.36
CA HIS A 376 -33.78 16.89 -9.57
C HIS A 376 -33.32 15.42 -9.57
N VAL A 377 -32.04 15.13 -9.32
CA VAL A 377 -31.55 13.75 -9.13
C VAL A 377 -30.88 13.61 -7.76
N ARG A 378 -31.66 13.88 -6.71
CA ARG A 378 -31.48 13.29 -5.38
C ARG A 378 -32.82 12.67 -5.00
N ARG A 379 -32.97 11.37 -5.23
CA ARG A 379 -33.98 10.53 -4.60
C ARG A 379 -33.26 9.46 -3.80
#